data_AF-A0A7W0A1M9-F1
#
_entry.id   AF-A0A7W0A1M9-F1
#
_cell.length_a   1.000
_cell.length_b   1.000
_cell.length_c   1.000
_cell.angle_alpha   90.00
_cell.angle_beta   90.00
_cell.angle_gamma   90.00
#
_symmetry.space_group_name_H-M   'P 1'
#
loop_
_entity.id
_entity.type
_entity.pdbx_description
1 polymer ?
#
loop_
_entity_poly.entity_id
_entity_poly.type
_entity_poly.pdbx_seq_one_letter_code
_entity_poly.pdbx_strand_id
1 'polypeptide(L)'
;MSRAWWTRRRTTPPAPPASGDQEAGLELPWRHRWDHLPKRSAGFGYSDRDYRRARGRAEQVAEMTLGTTLWRQVRREGYLDLPSTHFPGITYRLRIGQRIEVVAAPGARQPWRHPYLCINPAYPLPEAEFFAHLYLYVRDREAEVIRVAAPQPWDQALGRTF
;
A
#
# COMPACT_ATOMS: atom_id res chain seq x y z
N MET A 1 -8.06 31.22 46.88
CA MET A 1 -7.82 30.57 45.57
C MET A 1 -7.32 29.14 45.82
N SER A 2 -8.18 28.13 45.74
CA SER A 2 -7.76 26.72 45.74
C SER A 2 -8.66 25.93 44.80
N ARG A 3 -8.02 25.23 43.86
CA ARG A 3 -8.61 24.60 42.67
C ARG A 3 -9.33 23.30 43.01
N ALA A 4 -10.51 23.13 42.41
CA ALA A 4 -11.27 21.90 42.44
C ALA A 4 -10.70 20.83 41.47
N TRP A 5 -10.36 19.68 42.05
CA TRP A 5 -10.67 18.30 41.65
C TRP A 5 -10.96 17.99 40.17
N TRP A 6 -10.11 17.13 39.59
CA TRP A 6 -10.50 16.19 38.52
C TRP A 6 -9.92 14.80 38.84
N THR A 7 -10.74 13.94 39.42
CA THR A 7 -10.47 12.50 39.53
C THR A 7 -10.70 11.84 38.18
N ARG A 8 -9.60 11.49 37.48
CA ARG A 8 -9.63 10.73 36.23
C ARG A 8 -10.02 9.28 36.53
N ARG A 9 -11.30 8.93 36.32
CA ARG A 9 -11.74 7.52 36.31
C ARG A 9 -10.98 6.77 35.23
N ARG A 10 -10.18 5.76 35.61
CA ARG A 10 -9.61 4.78 34.68
C ARG A 10 -10.76 3.89 34.19
N THR A 11 -11.27 4.13 33.00
CA THR A 11 -12.07 3.13 32.27
C THR A 11 -11.13 2.02 31.83
N THR A 12 -11.29 0.85 32.45
CA THR A 12 -10.65 -0.40 32.02
C THR A 12 -11.13 -0.73 30.60
N PRO A 13 -10.23 -1.02 29.64
CA PRO A 13 -10.66 -1.46 28.31
C PRO A 13 -11.40 -2.81 28.42
N PRO A 14 -12.41 -3.06 27.55
CA PRO A 14 -13.14 -4.32 27.55
C PRO A 14 -12.20 -5.49 27.26
N ALA A 15 -12.41 -6.60 27.96
CA ALA A 15 -11.67 -7.83 27.75
C ALA A 15 -11.85 -8.32 26.29
N PRO A 16 -10.80 -8.85 25.65
CA PRO A 16 -10.92 -9.42 24.32
C PRO A 16 -11.92 -10.59 24.33
N PRO A 17 -12.70 -10.81 23.24
CA PRO A 17 -13.62 -11.93 23.15
C PRO A 17 -12.84 -13.26 23.26
N ALA A 18 -13.44 -14.20 23.98
CA ALA A 18 -12.91 -15.53 24.20
C ALA A 18 -12.54 -16.20 22.87
N SER A 19 -11.33 -16.75 22.84
CA SER A 19 -10.72 -17.47 21.72
C SER A 19 -11.54 -18.71 21.33
N GLY A 20 -12.41 -18.55 20.33
CA GLY A 20 -12.97 -19.63 19.55
C GLY A 20 -12.00 -20.03 18.44
N ASP A 21 -11.64 -21.32 18.46
CA ASP A 21 -11.04 -22.14 17.41
C ASP A 21 -9.64 -21.77 16.91
N GLN A 22 -8.68 -22.56 17.40
CA GLN A 22 -7.32 -22.68 16.88
C GLN A 22 -7.35 -23.33 15.48
N GLU A 23 -7.53 -22.54 14.43
CA GLU A 23 -6.95 -22.85 13.11
C GLU A 23 -5.42 -22.74 13.25
N ALA A 24 -4.81 -23.83 13.72
CA ALA A 24 -3.40 -23.86 14.05
C ALA A 24 -2.53 -23.63 12.80
N GLY A 25 -1.90 -22.46 12.71
CA GLY A 25 -0.70 -22.22 11.89
C GLY A 25 -0.83 -21.24 10.72
N LEU A 26 -2.02 -20.74 10.39
CA LEU A 26 -2.14 -19.70 9.37
C LEU A 26 -1.90 -18.32 9.99
N GLU A 27 -0.95 -17.56 9.44
CA GLU A 27 -0.85 -16.14 9.73
C GLU A 27 -2.09 -15.44 9.17
N LEU A 28 -2.93 -14.87 10.04
CA LEU A 28 -4.16 -14.14 9.68
C LEU A 28 -3.99 -12.63 9.94
N PRO A 29 -3.07 -11.93 9.22
CA PRO A 29 -2.70 -10.54 9.52
C PRO A 29 -3.89 -9.57 9.44
N TRP A 30 -4.94 -9.89 8.69
CA TRP A 30 -6.18 -9.09 8.59
C TRP A 30 -7.05 -9.11 9.84
N ARG A 31 -6.84 -10.03 10.79
CA ARG A 31 -7.53 -10.02 12.09
C ARG A 31 -6.91 -9.03 13.08
N HIS A 32 -5.68 -8.57 12.82
CA HIS A 32 -5.00 -7.60 13.67
C HIS A 32 -5.42 -6.17 13.33
N ARG A 33 -5.69 -5.34 14.34
CA ARG A 33 -5.95 -3.91 14.16
C ARG A 33 -4.64 -3.14 14.07
N TRP A 34 -4.34 -2.63 12.88
CA TRP A 34 -3.09 -1.91 12.57
C TRP A 34 -3.18 -0.39 12.79
N ASP A 35 -4.30 0.11 13.36
CA ASP A 35 -4.58 1.55 13.50
C ASP A 35 -3.61 2.29 14.44
N HIS A 36 -2.91 1.54 15.29
CA HIS A 36 -1.98 2.08 16.28
C HIS A 36 -0.53 2.13 15.80
N LEU A 37 -0.22 1.59 14.62
CA LEU A 37 1.15 1.57 14.12
C LEU A 37 1.54 2.86 13.39
N PRO A 38 2.82 3.29 13.52
CA PRO A 38 3.36 4.33 12.65
C PRO A 38 3.19 3.94 11.18
N LYS A 39 2.86 4.92 10.34
CA LYS A 39 2.54 4.72 8.92
C LYS A 39 3.54 3.81 8.20
N ARG A 40 4.85 3.94 8.48
CA ARG A 40 5.94 3.20 7.80
C ARG A 40 6.63 2.15 8.70
N SER A 41 5.93 1.63 9.69
CA SER A 41 6.48 0.61 10.59
C SER A 41 5.58 -0.61 10.63
N ALA A 42 6.19 -1.80 10.58
CA ALA A 42 5.53 -3.07 10.83
C ALA A 42 5.31 -3.36 12.34
N GLY A 43 5.80 -2.50 13.23
CA GLY A 43 5.52 -2.55 14.67
C GLY A 43 6.76 -2.43 15.56
N PHE A 44 6.52 -2.33 16.88
CA PHE A 44 7.56 -2.15 17.91
C PHE A 44 8.61 -3.29 17.98
N GLY A 45 8.31 -4.46 17.42
CA GLY A 45 9.19 -5.63 17.43
C GLY A 45 10.02 -5.85 16.16
N TYR A 46 9.90 -4.98 15.15
CA TYR A 46 10.65 -5.15 13.90
C TYR A 46 12.04 -4.52 13.99
N SER A 47 13.08 -5.34 13.91
CA SER A 47 14.46 -4.87 13.83
C SER A 47 14.84 -4.45 12.41
N ASP A 48 15.95 -3.71 12.25
CA ASP A 48 16.52 -3.39 10.93
C ASP A 48 16.86 -4.65 10.10
N ARG A 49 17.20 -5.75 10.78
CA ARG A 49 17.44 -7.04 10.13
C ARG A 49 16.14 -7.60 9.56
N ASP A 50 15.02 -7.48 10.28
CA ASP A 50 13.71 -7.94 9.84
C ASP A 50 13.21 -7.12 8.67
N TYR A 51 13.40 -5.79 8.69
CA TYR A 51 13.09 -4.93 7.56
C TYR A 51 13.91 -5.30 6.31
N ARG A 52 15.22 -5.50 6.44
CA ARG A 52 16.06 -5.93 5.31
C ARG A 52 15.62 -7.29 4.77
N ARG A 53 15.30 -8.25 5.65
CA ARG A 53 14.79 -9.57 5.25
C ARG A 53 13.43 -9.45 4.55
N ALA A 54 12.53 -8.62 5.05
CA ALA A 54 11.23 -8.37 4.45
C ALA A 54 11.35 -7.75 3.06
N ARG A 55 12.20 -6.72 2.89
CA ARG A 55 12.48 -6.11 1.57
C ARG A 55 13.08 -7.11 0.59
N GLY A 56 14.04 -7.94 1.04
CA GLY A 56 14.62 -8.98 0.19
C GLY A 56 13.60 -10.02 -0.28
N ARG A 57 12.70 -10.46 0.61
CA ARG A 57 11.57 -11.33 0.21
C ARG A 57 10.60 -10.61 -0.73
N ALA A 58 10.33 -9.34 -0.51
CA ALA A 58 9.44 -8.55 -1.33
C ALA A 58 9.93 -8.39 -2.77
N GLU A 59 11.25 -8.23 -2.98
CA GLU A 59 11.83 -8.25 -4.33
C GLU A 59 11.60 -9.59 -5.04
N GLN A 60 11.72 -10.71 -4.31
CA GLN A 60 11.44 -12.05 -4.86
C GLN A 60 9.95 -12.20 -5.21
N VAL A 61 9.05 -11.77 -4.33
CA VAL A 61 7.59 -11.77 -4.59
C VAL A 61 7.27 -10.92 -5.82
N ALA A 62 7.87 -9.74 -5.93
CA ALA A 62 7.69 -8.86 -7.08
C ALA A 62 8.19 -9.51 -8.38
N GLU A 63 9.39 -10.11 -8.37
CA GLU A 63 9.92 -10.81 -9.54
C GLU A 63 9.04 -12.00 -9.95
N MET A 64 8.59 -12.81 -9.01
CA MET A 64 7.69 -13.93 -9.27
C MET A 64 6.34 -13.47 -9.84
N THR A 65 5.83 -12.34 -9.36
CA THR A 65 4.53 -11.80 -9.75
C THR A 65 4.56 -11.15 -11.14
N LEU A 66 5.59 -10.34 -11.42
CA LEU A 66 5.74 -9.64 -12.69
C LEU A 66 6.33 -10.54 -13.78
N GLY A 67 7.08 -11.57 -13.39
CA GLY A 67 7.97 -12.30 -14.26
C GLY A 67 9.29 -11.55 -14.48
N THR A 68 10.35 -12.32 -14.74
CA THR A 68 11.73 -11.82 -14.83
C THR A 68 11.91 -10.69 -15.85
N THR A 69 11.21 -10.71 -16.99
CA THR A 69 11.35 -9.68 -18.03
C THR A 69 10.87 -8.32 -17.56
N LEU A 70 9.64 -8.24 -17.05
CA LEU A 70 9.07 -6.99 -16.54
C LEU A 70 9.80 -6.52 -15.28
N TRP A 71 10.21 -7.44 -14.41
CA TRP A 71 11.00 -7.08 -13.24
C TRP A 71 12.34 -6.45 -13.60
N ARG A 72 13.07 -7.02 -14.59
CA ARG A 72 14.30 -6.40 -15.10
C ARG A 72 14.05 -5.02 -15.70
N GLN A 73 12.94 -4.82 -16.42
CA GLN A 73 12.56 -3.50 -16.92
C GLN A 73 12.35 -2.52 -15.77
N VAL A 74 11.58 -2.89 -14.74
CA VAL A 74 11.37 -2.04 -13.56
C VAL A 74 12.69 -1.68 -12.89
N ARG A 75 13.60 -2.65 -12.72
CA ARG A 75 14.92 -2.42 -12.13
C ARG A 75 15.80 -1.48 -12.96
N ARG A 76 15.64 -1.47 -14.27
CA ARG A 76 16.43 -0.64 -15.19
C ARG A 76 15.85 0.76 -15.37
N GLU A 77 14.55 0.85 -15.62
CA GLU A 77 13.86 2.10 -15.95
C GLU A 77 13.33 2.83 -14.70
N GLY A 78 13.16 2.10 -13.58
CA GLY A 78 12.58 2.63 -12.34
C GLY A 78 11.05 2.70 -12.33
N TYR A 79 10.38 2.33 -13.42
CA TYR A 79 8.92 2.34 -13.54
C TYR A 79 8.38 1.29 -14.50
N LEU A 80 7.06 1.09 -14.46
CA LEU A 80 6.30 0.32 -15.43
C LEU A 80 5.08 1.12 -15.88
N ASP A 81 4.89 1.23 -17.19
CA ASP A 81 3.74 1.89 -17.79
C ASP A 81 2.69 0.84 -18.20
N LEU A 82 1.45 1.06 -17.80
CA LEU A 82 0.31 0.19 -18.08
C LEU A 82 -0.81 1.00 -18.75
N PRO A 83 -1.20 0.67 -19.99
CA PRO A 83 -2.30 1.37 -20.65
C PRO A 83 -3.61 1.11 -19.93
N SER A 84 -4.45 2.14 -19.83
CA SER A 84 -5.81 2.03 -19.31
C SER A 84 -6.71 1.32 -20.33
N THR A 85 -7.53 0.40 -19.83
CA THR A 85 -8.59 -0.27 -20.58
C THR A 85 -9.92 0.49 -20.49
N HIS A 86 -10.12 1.31 -19.45
CA HIS A 86 -11.34 2.12 -19.26
C HIS A 86 -11.27 3.51 -19.90
N PHE A 87 -10.09 4.10 -20.03
CA PHE A 87 -9.89 5.47 -20.52
C PHE A 87 -8.90 5.48 -21.70
N PRO A 88 -9.39 5.59 -22.95
CA PRO A 88 -8.52 5.64 -24.12
C PRO A 88 -7.49 6.78 -24.03
N GLY A 89 -6.22 6.44 -24.30
CA GLY A 89 -5.11 7.39 -24.25
C GLY A 89 -4.57 7.69 -22.84
N ILE A 90 -5.05 6.99 -21.81
CA ILE A 90 -4.49 7.08 -20.45
C ILE A 90 -3.52 5.93 -20.20
N THR A 91 -2.40 6.24 -19.54
CA THR A 91 -1.40 5.27 -19.08
C THR A 91 -1.15 5.48 -17.59
N TYR A 92 -1.15 4.40 -16.83
CA TYR A 92 -0.75 4.37 -15.43
C TYR A 92 0.74 4.06 -15.33
N ARG A 93 1.52 5.00 -14.80
CA ARG A 93 2.92 4.79 -14.50
C ARG A 93 3.09 4.39 -13.05
N LEU A 94 3.56 3.17 -12.84
CA LEU A 94 3.85 2.61 -11.53
C LEU A 94 5.33 2.79 -11.19
N ARG A 95 5.61 3.23 -9.97
CA ARG A 95 6.95 3.32 -9.39
C ARG A 95 6.95 2.66 -8.02
N ILE A 96 8.05 1.99 -7.66
CA ILE A 96 8.17 1.33 -6.35
C ILE A 96 8.05 2.39 -5.25
N GLY A 97 7.14 2.18 -4.31
CA GLY A 97 6.95 3.05 -3.14
C GLY A 97 6.32 4.43 -3.41
N GLN A 98 5.84 4.72 -4.63
CA GLN A 98 5.28 6.03 -5.00
C GLN A 98 3.80 5.93 -5.40
N ARG A 99 3.17 7.10 -5.57
CA ARG A 99 1.81 7.17 -6.13
C ARG A 99 1.82 6.72 -7.59
N ILE A 100 0.66 6.27 -8.06
CA ILE A 100 0.46 5.98 -9.48
C ILE A 100 0.37 7.32 -10.20
N GLU A 101 1.21 7.55 -11.20
CA GLU A 101 1.09 8.70 -12.08
C GLU A 101 0.17 8.37 -13.26
N VAL A 102 -0.70 9.31 -13.61
CA VAL A 102 -1.64 9.19 -14.73
C VAL A 102 -1.14 10.06 -15.87
N VAL A 103 -0.60 9.40 -16.88
CA VAL A 103 -0.05 10.03 -18.08
C VAL A 103 -1.14 10.02 -19.15
N ALA A 104 -1.57 11.21 -19.58
CA ALA A 104 -2.51 11.37 -20.68
C ALA A 104 -1.75 11.60 -21.99
N ALA A 105 -2.06 10.83 -23.02
CA ALA A 105 -1.58 11.08 -24.37
C ALA A 105 -2.09 12.43 -24.90
N PRO A 106 -1.41 13.05 -25.89
CA PRO A 106 -1.89 14.27 -26.52
C PRO A 106 -3.34 14.12 -27.01
N GLY A 107 -4.22 15.04 -26.60
CA GLY A 107 -5.64 15.02 -26.96
C GLY A 107 -6.53 14.07 -26.14
N ALA A 108 -5.96 13.23 -25.28
CA ALA A 108 -6.74 12.39 -24.37
C ALA A 108 -7.36 13.23 -23.25
N ARG A 109 -8.60 12.90 -22.87
CA ARG A 109 -9.28 13.55 -21.74
C ARG A 109 -8.80 12.93 -20.44
N GLN A 110 -8.15 13.72 -19.59
CA GLN A 110 -7.76 13.31 -18.24
C GLN A 110 -9.02 13.05 -17.37
N PRO A 111 -9.26 11.82 -16.89
CA PRO A 111 -10.46 11.51 -16.10
C PRO A 111 -10.43 12.06 -14.66
N TRP A 112 -9.26 12.37 -14.11
CA TRP A 112 -9.13 12.95 -12.76
C TRP A 112 -8.70 14.41 -12.78
N ARG A 113 -9.07 15.18 -11.76
CA ARG A 113 -8.59 16.57 -11.60
C ARG A 113 -7.08 16.66 -11.41
N HIS A 114 -6.46 15.62 -10.87
CA HIS A 114 -5.05 15.59 -10.53
C HIS A 114 -4.35 14.36 -11.14
N PRO A 115 -3.06 14.47 -11.49
CA PRO A 115 -2.37 13.44 -12.27
C PRO A 115 -1.76 12.32 -11.41
N TYR A 116 -1.99 12.29 -10.10
CA TYR A 116 -1.52 11.20 -9.24
C TYR A 116 -2.68 10.52 -8.52
N LEU A 117 -2.62 9.20 -8.41
CA LEU A 117 -3.58 8.38 -7.70
C LEU A 117 -2.89 7.74 -6.48
N CYS A 118 -3.49 7.95 -5.31
CA CYS A 118 -3.02 7.40 -4.05
C CYS A 118 -3.85 6.19 -3.65
N ILE A 119 -3.20 5.03 -3.58
CA ILE A 119 -3.73 3.81 -2.98
C ILE A 119 -2.70 3.36 -1.94
N ASN A 120 -3.15 3.06 -0.72
CA ASN A 120 -2.29 2.52 0.33
C ASN A 120 -2.76 1.12 0.71
N PRO A 121 -1.86 0.21 1.08
CA PRO A 121 -2.27 -1.07 1.63
C PRO A 121 -2.96 -0.87 2.98
N ALA A 122 -3.85 -1.80 3.32
CA ALA A 122 -4.57 -1.77 4.59
C ALA A 122 -3.62 -1.93 5.79
N TYR A 123 -2.51 -2.63 5.63
CA TYR A 123 -1.46 -2.83 6.63
C TYR A 123 -0.07 -2.52 6.02
N PRO A 124 0.96 -2.25 6.85
CA PRO A 124 2.30 -1.96 6.36
C PRO A 124 2.85 -3.09 5.49
N LEU A 125 3.29 -2.77 4.27
CA LEU A 125 3.89 -3.72 3.33
C LEU A 125 5.25 -3.21 2.81
N PRO A 126 6.20 -4.10 2.49
CA PRO A 126 7.38 -3.70 1.75
C PRO A 126 7.01 -3.06 0.41
N GLU A 127 7.73 -2.01 0.00
CA GLU A 127 7.40 -1.24 -1.21
C GLU A 127 7.35 -2.08 -2.50
N ALA A 128 8.29 -3.02 -2.68
CA ALA A 128 8.35 -3.88 -3.87
C ALA A 128 7.16 -4.85 -3.96
N GLU A 129 6.74 -5.41 -2.83
CA GLU A 129 5.58 -6.30 -2.75
C GLU A 129 4.29 -5.52 -3.03
N PHE A 130 4.13 -4.34 -2.43
CA PHE A 130 2.96 -3.51 -2.71
C PHE A 130 2.93 -3.03 -4.18
N PHE A 131 4.09 -2.72 -4.77
CA PHE A 131 4.19 -2.41 -6.19
C PHE A 131 3.69 -3.57 -7.07
N ALA A 132 4.04 -4.82 -6.74
CA ALA A 132 3.54 -5.99 -7.45
C ALA A 132 2.03 -6.14 -7.33
N HIS A 133 1.45 -5.84 -6.16
CA HIS A 133 -0.01 -5.79 -6.00
C HIS A 133 -0.64 -4.70 -6.88
N LEU A 134 -0.06 -3.50 -6.91
CA LEU A 134 -0.56 -2.43 -7.79
C LEU A 134 -0.50 -2.82 -9.26
N TYR A 135 0.56 -3.51 -9.71
CA TYR A 135 0.65 -4.03 -11.06
C TYR A 135 -0.51 -4.97 -11.39
N LEU A 136 -0.79 -5.96 -10.54
CA LEU A 136 -1.91 -6.89 -10.75
C LEU A 136 -3.26 -6.16 -10.75
N TYR A 137 -3.46 -5.21 -9.84
CA TYR A 137 -4.70 -4.46 -9.76
C TYR A 137 -4.93 -3.54 -10.96
N VAL A 138 -3.90 -2.84 -11.44
CA VAL A 138 -4.03 -2.00 -12.63
C VAL A 138 -4.25 -2.85 -13.88
N ARG A 139 -3.53 -3.97 -14.01
CA ARG A 139 -3.64 -4.87 -15.17
C ARG A 139 -4.99 -5.57 -15.24
N ASP A 140 -5.46 -6.12 -14.12
CA ASP A 140 -6.58 -7.08 -14.10
C ASP A 140 -7.85 -6.54 -13.45
N ARG A 141 -7.74 -5.45 -12.66
CA ARG A 141 -8.83 -4.92 -11.82
C ARG A 141 -8.88 -3.39 -11.85
N GLU A 142 -8.68 -2.80 -13.01
CA GLU A 142 -8.60 -1.34 -13.17
C GLU A 142 -9.84 -0.63 -12.60
N ALA A 143 -11.05 -1.17 -12.78
CA ALA A 143 -12.28 -0.63 -12.19
C ALA A 143 -12.19 -0.44 -10.66
N GLU A 144 -11.51 -1.35 -9.97
CA GLU A 144 -11.30 -1.26 -8.52
C GLU A 144 -10.30 -0.15 -8.18
N VAL A 145 -9.22 -0.01 -8.95
CA VAL A 145 -8.26 1.11 -8.83
C VAL A 145 -9.00 2.44 -8.99
N ILE A 146 -9.84 2.57 -10.01
CA ILE A 146 -10.64 3.77 -10.27
C ILE A 146 -11.57 4.09 -9.08
N ARG A 147 -12.18 3.06 -8.49
CA ARG A 147 -13.14 3.19 -7.39
C ARG A 147 -12.49 3.63 -6.08
N VAL A 148 -11.29 3.13 -5.77
CA VAL A 148 -10.65 3.32 -4.44
C VAL A 148 -9.55 4.36 -4.41
N ALA A 149 -8.97 4.71 -5.57
CA ALA A 149 -7.89 5.68 -5.63
C ALA A 149 -8.36 7.07 -5.20
N ALA A 150 -7.55 7.73 -4.38
CA ALA A 150 -7.71 9.15 -4.08
C ALA A 150 -6.83 9.99 -5.03
N PRO A 151 -7.39 10.88 -5.87
CA PRO A 151 -6.60 11.78 -6.71
C PRO A 151 -5.79 12.78 -5.88
N GLN A 152 -4.55 13.04 -6.28
CA GLN A 152 -3.59 13.88 -5.56
C GLN A 152 -2.80 14.80 -6.50
N PRO A 153 -2.56 16.07 -6.10
CA PRO A 153 -1.89 17.07 -6.94
C PRO A 153 -0.39 16.86 -7.20
N TRP A 154 0.32 16.05 -6.39
CA TRP A 154 1.76 15.81 -6.51
C TRP A 154 2.13 14.35 -6.24
N ASP A 155 3.31 13.93 -6.70
CA ASP A 155 3.87 12.62 -6.33
C ASP A 155 4.34 12.61 -4.88
N GLN A 156 4.22 11.46 -4.21
CA GLN A 156 4.66 11.29 -2.84
C GLN A 156 4.89 9.81 -2.55
N ALA A 157 5.92 9.55 -1.72
CA ALA A 157 6.13 8.22 -1.19
C ALA A 157 4.90 7.73 -0.40
N LEU A 158 4.52 6.48 -0.62
CA LEU A 158 3.33 5.87 -0.04
C LEU A 158 3.43 5.77 1.48
N GLY A 159 2.29 5.96 2.14
CA GLY A 159 2.26 6.13 3.59
C GLY A 159 2.43 4.82 4.32
N ARG A 160 1.78 3.75 3.86
CA ARG A 160 1.76 2.42 4.49
C ARG A 160 2.72 1.43 3.86
N THR A 161 3.86 1.93 3.38
CA THR A 161 4.93 1.09 2.85
C THR A 161 6.26 1.38 3.54
N PHE A 162 7.16 0.39 3.52
CA PHE A 162 8.49 0.49 4.12
C PHE A 162 9.57 -0.21 3.30
#